data_AF-A0AB35NE08-F1
#
_entry.id   AF-A0AB35NE08-F1
#
_cell.length_a   1.000
_cell.length_b   1.000
_cell.length_c   1.000
_cell.angle_alpha   90.00
_cell.angle_beta   90.00
_cell.angle_gamma   90.00
#
_symmetry.space_group_name_H-M   'P 1'
#
loop_
_entity.id
_entity.type
_entity.pdbx_description
1 polymer ?
#
loop_
_entity_poly.entity_id
_entity_poly.type
_entity_poly.pdbx_seq_one_letter_code
_entity_poly.pdbx_strand_id
1 'polypeptide(L)'
;MDERNCLQKIRNLGARLHELELTQPLPGKSYTSAALDFLFQQHQLERPSGAGLEKILQTLGQAVMAKHHLTFSHLDANSVVDYFCRYYRVH
;
A
#
# COMPACT_ATOMS: atom_id res chain seq x y z
N MET A 1 -4.25 -15.71 -1.76
CA MET A 1 -3.49 -14.51 -2.18
C MET A 1 -2.17 -14.98 -2.79
N ASP A 2 -1.74 -14.44 -3.92
CA ASP A 2 -0.37 -14.66 -4.41
C ASP A 2 0.52 -13.57 -3.79
N GLU A 3 1.16 -13.91 -2.67
CA GLU A 3 1.95 -12.97 -1.89
C GLU A 3 3.15 -12.44 -2.69
N ARG A 4 3.77 -13.27 -3.53
CA ARG A 4 4.93 -12.87 -4.34
C ARG A 4 4.53 -11.85 -5.40
N ASN A 5 3.40 -12.07 -6.07
CA ASN A 5 2.86 -11.09 -7.03
C ASN A 5 2.47 -9.79 -6.33
N CYS A 6 1.80 -9.88 -5.17
CA CYS A 6 1.41 -8.74 -4.37
C CYS A 6 2.62 -7.88 -3.95
N LEU A 7 3.68 -8.51 -3.44
CA LEU A 7 4.93 -7.81 -3.08
C LEU A 7 5.60 -7.14 -4.28
N GLN A 8 5.57 -7.76 -5.46
CA GLN A 8 6.08 -7.14 -6.69
C GLN A 8 5.28 -5.90 -7.08
N LYS A 9 3.95 -5.95 -7.02
CA LYS A 9 3.10 -4.78 -7.28
C LYS A 9 3.39 -3.64 -6.30
N ILE A 10 3.51 -3.94 -5.01
CA ILE A 10 3.85 -2.93 -3.99
C ILE A 10 5.25 -2.37 -4.21
N ARG A 11 6.21 -3.19 -4.66
CA ARG A 11 7.55 -2.72 -5.03
C ARG A 11 7.49 -1.73 -6.20
N ASN A 12 6.74 -2.05 -7.24
CA ASN A 12 6.57 -1.18 -8.41
C ASN A 12 5.85 0.12 -8.03
N LEU A 13 4.87 0.03 -7.14
CA LEU A 13 4.25 1.20 -6.54
C LEU A 13 5.26 2.06 -5.79
N GLY A 14 6.15 1.46 -4.99
CA GLY A 14 7.21 2.19 -4.30
C GLY A 14 8.18 2.90 -5.25
N ALA A 15 8.58 2.24 -6.34
CA ALA A 15 9.39 2.86 -7.38
C ALA A 15 8.66 4.06 -8.01
N ARG A 16 7.38 3.90 -8.33
CA ARG A 16 6.56 4.98 -8.88
C ARG A 16 6.39 6.15 -7.92
N LEU A 17 6.17 5.89 -6.64
CA LEU A 17 6.08 6.92 -5.61
C LEU A 17 7.40 7.67 -5.46
N HIS A 18 8.53 7.00 -5.66
CA HIS A 18 9.84 7.65 -5.68
C HIS A 18 10.04 8.53 -6.91
N GLU A 19 9.65 8.07 -8.11
CA GLU A 19 9.67 8.88 -9.34
C GLU A 19 8.79 10.14 -9.22
N LEU A 20 7.70 10.06 -8.48
CA LEU A 20 6.80 11.19 -8.19
C LEU A 20 7.30 12.07 -7.03
N GLU A 21 8.49 11.77 -6.48
CA GLU A 21 9.10 12.48 -5.34
C GLU A 21 8.24 12.47 -4.06
N LEU A 22 7.26 11.57 -3.98
CA LEU A 22 6.40 11.39 -2.81
C LEU A 22 7.06 10.57 -1.71
N THR A 23 8.07 9.78 -2.08
CA THR A 23 8.86 8.98 -1.14
C THR A 23 10.33 9.00 -1.51
N GLN A 24 11.19 8.91 -0.50
CA GLN A 24 12.61 8.64 -0.68
C GLN A 24 12.96 7.38 0.11
N PRO A 25 13.34 6.27 -0.56
CA PRO A 25 13.81 5.08 0.13
C PRO A 25 15.06 5.44 0.93
N LEU A 26 14.99 5.24 2.25
CA LEU A 26 16.18 5.34 3.09
C LEU A 26 17.19 4.26 2.69
N PRO A 27 18.50 4.50 2.84
CA PRO A 27 19.51 3.47 2.62
C PRO A 27 19.16 2.19 3.41
N GLY A 28 19.10 1.05 2.71
CA GLY A 28 18.73 -0.24 3.30
C GLY A 28 17.22 -0.53 3.41
N LYS A 29 16.33 0.43 3.10
CA LYS A 29 14.88 0.16 2.95
C LYS A 29 14.54 -0.23 1.52
N SER A 30 13.73 -1.28 1.37
CA SER A 30 13.18 -1.66 0.07
C SER A 30 12.08 -0.68 -0.36
N TYR A 31 11.87 -0.58 -1.68
CA TYR A 31 10.72 0.16 -2.25
C TYR A 31 9.38 -0.33 -1.70
N THR A 32 9.25 -1.64 -1.42
CA THR A 32 8.04 -2.20 -0.79
C THR A 32 7.79 -1.57 0.58
N SER A 33 8.81 -1.50 1.43
CA SER A 33 8.69 -0.91 2.77
C SER A 33 8.43 0.59 2.69
N ALA A 34 9.12 1.31 1.80
CA ALA A 34 8.90 2.74 1.60
C ALA A 34 7.47 3.05 1.13
N ALA A 35 6.93 2.25 0.20
CA ALA A 35 5.55 2.38 -0.27
C ALA A 35 4.55 2.20 0.86
N LEU A 36 4.69 1.13 1.66
CA LEU A 36 3.78 0.86 2.77
C LEU A 36 3.86 1.98 3.82
N ASP A 37 5.06 2.40 4.22
CA ASP A 37 5.24 3.47 5.21
C ASP A 37 4.55 4.77 4.73
N PHE A 38 4.71 5.12 3.45
CA PHE A 38 4.06 6.27 2.84
C PHE A 38 2.53 6.16 2.83
N LEU A 39 1.97 5.02 2.40
CA LEU A 39 0.53 4.82 2.36
C LEU A 39 -0.09 4.92 3.76
N PHE A 40 0.56 4.35 4.77
CA PHE A 40 0.12 4.48 6.16
C PHE A 40 0.16 5.94 6.63
N GLN A 41 1.25 6.67 6.36
CA GLN A 41 1.37 8.08 6.70
C GLN A 41 0.31 8.94 5.98
N GLN A 42 0.06 8.70 4.70
CA GLN A 42 -0.93 9.42 3.89
C GLN A 42 -2.38 9.17 4.34
N HIS A 43 -2.62 8.07 5.06
CA HIS A 43 -3.90 7.76 5.68
C HIS A 43 -3.93 8.03 7.20
N GLN A 44 -2.87 8.64 7.76
CA GLN A 44 -2.72 8.93 9.19
C GLN A 44 -2.88 7.68 10.08
N LEU A 45 -2.37 6.55 9.60
CA LEU A 45 -2.41 5.26 10.29
C LEU A 45 -1.02 4.89 10.82
N GLU A 46 -1.00 4.19 11.95
CA GLU A 46 0.20 3.49 12.41
C GLU A 46 0.33 2.14 11.70
N ARG A 47 1.51 1.85 11.15
CA ARG A 47 1.78 0.57 10.52
C ARG A 47 1.85 -0.54 11.58
N PRO A 48 1.02 -1.60 11.48
CA PRO A 48 1.07 -2.69 12.45
C PRO A 48 2.42 -3.41 12.40
N SER A 49 3.14 -3.40 13.52
CA SER A 49 4.41 -4.11 13.68
C SER A 49 4.18 -5.62 13.82
N GLY A 50 4.98 -6.42 13.11
CA GLY A 50 4.89 -7.90 13.17
C GLY A 50 3.68 -8.52 12.49
N ALA A 51 2.81 -7.72 11.86
CA ALA A 51 1.66 -8.22 11.12
C ALA A 51 2.05 -8.75 9.74
N GLY A 52 1.36 -9.80 9.28
CA GLY A 52 1.49 -10.30 7.91
C GLY A 52 0.98 -9.30 6.87
N LEU A 53 1.44 -9.45 5.62
CA LEU A 53 1.11 -8.54 4.52
C LEU A 53 -0.41 -8.39 4.32
N GLU A 54 -1.16 -9.48 4.44
CA GLU A 54 -2.61 -9.45 4.34
C GLU A 54 -3.24 -8.46 5.31
N LYS A 55 -2.88 -8.53 6.60
CA LYS A 55 -3.43 -7.67 7.64
C LYS A 55 -3.05 -6.20 7.43
N ILE A 56 -1.82 -5.96 6.97
CA ILE A 56 -1.34 -4.62 6.61
C ILE A 56 -2.22 -4.03 5.50
N LEU A 57 -2.46 -4.79 4.43
CA LEU A 57 -3.27 -4.34 3.29
C LEU A 57 -4.75 -4.19 3.64
N GLN A 58 -5.31 -5.07 4.47
CA GLN A 58 -6.67 -4.91 4.98
C GLN A 58 -6.85 -3.61 5.77
N THR A 59 -5.86 -3.25 6.60
CA THR A 59 -5.87 -1.99 7.36
C THR A 59 -5.90 -0.78 6.43
N LEU A 60 -5.09 -0.79 5.38
CA LEU A 60 -5.14 0.26 4.34
C LEU A 60 -6.47 0.27 3.59
N GLY A 61 -7.02 -0.90 3.24
CA GLY A 61 -8.31 -1.03 2.58
C GLY A 61 -9.45 -0.41 3.39
N GLN A 62 -9.48 -0.66 4.70
CA GLN A 62 -10.45 -0.05 5.61
C GLN A 62 -10.31 1.48 5.63
N ALA A 63 -9.09 2.01 5.66
CA ALA A 63 -8.87 3.46 5.63
C ALA A 63 -9.29 4.09 4.29
N VAL A 64 -9.07 3.41 3.16
CA VAL A 64 -9.57 3.84 1.84
C VAL A 64 -11.10 3.86 1.86
N MET A 65 -11.75 2.80 2.33
CA MET A 65 -13.21 2.73 2.40
C MET A 65 -13.81 3.83 3.28
N ALA A 66 -13.20 4.06 4.45
CA ALA A 66 -13.62 5.13 5.35
C ALA A 66 -13.48 6.52 4.70
N LYS A 67 -12.34 6.79 4.04
CA LYS A 67 -12.08 8.06 3.33
C LYS A 67 -13.07 8.32 2.19
N HIS A 68 -13.55 7.27 1.53
CA HIS A 68 -14.45 7.35 0.37
C HIS A 68 -15.92 7.04 0.70
N HIS A 69 -16.28 6.88 1.99
CA HIS A 69 -17.62 6.51 2.44
C HIS A 69 -18.19 5.25 1.75
N LEU A 70 -17.35 4.28 1.45
CA LEU A 70 -17.75 3.04 0.78
C LEU A 70 -18.37 2.06 1.76
N THR A 71 -19.57 1.57 1.44
CA THR A 71 -20.38 0.62 2.23
C THR A 71 -20.14 -0.84 1.82
N PHE A 72 -18.89 -1.22 1.53
CA PHE A 72 -18.54 -2.62 1.32
C PHE A 72 -18.25 -3.32 2.64
N SER A 73 -18.38 -4.64 2.66
CA SER A 73 -18.06 -5.44 3.85
C SER A 73 -16.55 -5.56 4.07
N HIS A 74 -15.77 -5.65 2.99
CA HIS A 74 -14.32 -5.85 3.01
C HIS A 74 -13.71 -5.64 1.61
N LEU A 75 -12.47 -5.14 1.54
CA LEU A 75 -11.65 -5.18 0.32
C LEU A 75 -10.58 -6.27 0.48
N ASP A 76 -10.48 -7.18 -0.48
CA ASP A 76 -9.39 -8.14 -0.48
C ASP A 76 -8.03 -7.45 -0.72
N ALA A 77 -6.96 -8.07 -0.24
CA ALA A 77 -5.62 -7.49 -0.28
C ALA A 77 -5.13 -7.14 -1.69
N ASN A 78 -5.48 -7.94 -2.72
CA ASN A 78 -5.07 -7.64 -4.09
C ASN A 78 -5.82 -6.42 -4.61
N SER A 79 -7.12 -6.32 -4.34
CA SER A 79 -7.93 -5.15 -4.71
C SER A 79 -7.40 -3.86 -4.08
N VAL A 80 -6.92 -3.91 -2.83
CA VAL A 80 -6.30 -2.76 -2.17
C VAL A 80 -5.03 -2.33 -2.90
N VAL A 81 -4.15 -3.27 -3.26
CA VAL A 81 -2.92 -2.94 -4.00
C VAL A 81 -3.24 -2.42 -5.39
N ASP A 82 -4.16 -3.07 -6.11
CA ASP A 82 -4.58 -2.63 -7.45
C ASP A 82 -5.20 -1.23 -7.43
N TYR A 83 -5.95 -0.90 -6.38
CA TYR A 83 -6.46 0.45 -6.16
C TYR A 83 -5.31 1.47 -6.09
N PHE A 84 -4.30 1.24 -5.24
CA PHE A 84 -3.18 2.18 -5.13
C PHE A 84 -2.33 2.24 -6.39
N CYS A 85 -2.08 1.10 -7.05
CA CYS A 85 -1.40 1.07 -8.33
C CYS A 85 -2.12 1.93 -9.37
N ARG A 86 -3.46 1.86 -9.44
CA ARG A 86 -4.25 2.73 -10.34
C ARG A 86 -4.21 4.19 -9.91
N TYR A 87 -4.37 4.47 -8.61
CA TYR A 87 -4.38 5.81 -8.07
C TYR A 87 -3.07 6.57 -8.38
N TYR A 88 -1.92 5.88 -8.25
CA TYR A 88 -0.59 6.43 -8.53
C TYR A 88 -0.08 6.18 -9.96
N ARG A 89 -0.93 5.63 -10.85
CA ARG A 89 -0.60 5.37 -12.26
C ARG A 89 0.66 4.51 -12.43
N VAL A 90 0.73 3.40 -11.68
CA VAL A 90 1.73 2.35 -11.86
C VAL A 90 1.34 1.54 -13.11
N HIS A 91 2.28 1.37 -14.03
CA HIS A 91 2.12 0.60 -15.28
C HIS A 91 2.47 -0.88 -15.09
#